data_AF-A0A385ACT0-F1
#
_entry.id   AF-A0A385ACT0-F1
#
_cell.length_a   1.000
_cell.length_b   1.000
_cell.length_c   1.000
_cell.angle_alpha   90.00
_cell.angle_beta   90.00
_cell.angle_gamma   90.00
#
_symmetry.space_group_name_H-M   'P 1'
#
loop_
_entity.id
_entity.type
_entity.pdbx_description
1 polymer ?
#
loop_
_entity_poly.entity_id
_entity_poly.type
_entity_poly.pdbx_seq_one_letter_code
_entity_poly.pdbx_strand_id
1 'polypeptide(L)'
;MVNKKLNLDQTIFEFGRKLKAHIGSNDTAHLPVSDDVNGFMTAVEHRQVQQIFNGRIGLDEETDILTLAPGFYVGYKLINHPGAITSDTPATWIAEVNVTSANDGRKLIEVIDNFTGYRWYRTIHTGGDISTGTGGWVRQEGEVTLWSGYSKLTSAVTLDQPLVSDTGSSYYIKIRVYYTTDYGQTGYAEGTNKRVIIDCTNLNDDVNIPSPDMLEADLEFPTTSTARVVRNKRTNFYRSHTDTIAHIKAESGAINITKIVGVK
;
A
#
# COMPACT_ATOMS: atom_id res chain seq x y z
N MET A 1 65.54 -18.31 -9.04
CA MET A 1 64.20 -18.27 -9.66
C MET A 1 64.38 -18.11 -11.16
N VAL A 2 64.07 -19.14 -11.96
CA VAL A 2 64.19 -19.07 -13.42
C VAL A 2 62.97 -18.32 -13.93
N ASN A 3 63.17 -17.11 -14.46
CA ASN A 3 62.16 -16.41 -15.25
C ASN A 3 61.87 -17.28 -16.47
N LYS A 4 60.77 -18.05 -16.43
CA LYS A 4 60.21 -18.71 -17.61
C LYS A 4 59.92 -17.60 -18.61
N LYS A 5 60.80 -17.44 -19.61
CA LYS A 5 60.54 -16.56 -20.75
C LYS A 5 59.26 -17.07 -21.40
N LEU A 6 58.21 -16.25 -21.36
CA LEU A 6 56.98 -16.50 -22.11
C LEU A 6 57.36 -16.67 -23.58
N ASN A 7 56.98 -17.81 -24.16
CA ASN A 7 57.13 -18.03 -25.60
C ASN A 7 56.11 -17.12 -26.29
N LEU A 8 56.59 -16.00 -26.82
CA LEU A 8 55.76 -14.93 -27.38
C LEU A 8 54.90 -15.46 -28.52
N ASP A 9 55.45 -16.30 -29.39
CA ASP A 9 54.74 -16.85 -30.55
C ASP A 9 53.61 -17.79 -30.14
N GLN A 10 53.89 -18.67 -29.17
CA GLN A 10 52.87 -19.56 -28.61
C GLN A 10 51.78 -18.78 -27.87
N THR A 11 52.15 -17.68 -27.20
CA THR A 11 51.20 -16.82 -26.50
C THR A 11 50.28 -16.08 -27.48
N ILE A 12 50.84 -15.54 -28.57
CA ILE A 12 50.08 -14.88 -29.64
C ILE A 12 49.15 -15.88 -30.33
N PHE A 13 49.62 -17.10 -30.62
CA PHE A 13 48.81 -18.14 -31.22
C PHE A 13 47.63 -18.56 -30.33
N GLU A 14 47.88 -18.84 -29.04
CA GLU A 14 46.82 -19.20 -28.09
C GLU A 14 45.84 -18.04 -27.85
N PHE A 15 46.33 -16.80 -27.81
CA PHE A 15 45.46 -15.62 -27.72
C PHE A 15 44.56 -15.50 -28.96
N GLY A 16 45.12 -15.60 -30.17
CA GLY A 16 44.34 -15.57 -31.41
C GLY A 16 43.31 -16.68 -31.49
N ARG A 17 43.66 -17.90 -31.04
CA ARG A 17 42.73 -19.03 -30.96
C ARG A 17 41.59 -18.78 -29.98
N LYS A 18 41.90 -18.28 -28.78
CA LYS A 18 40.90 -17.97 -27.75
C LYS A 18 40.02 -16.78 -28.13
N LEU A 19 40.59 -15.74 -28.74
CA LEU A 19 39.85 -14.60 -29.24
C LEU A 19 38.92 -15.01 -30.38
N LYS A 20 39.40 -15.82 -31.32
CA LYS A 20 38.57 -16.35 -32.41
C LYS A 20 37.50 -17.32 -31.90
N ALA A 21 37.77 -18.08 -30.85
CA ALA A 21 36.74 -18.89 -30.18
C ALA A 21 35.73 -18.02 -29.43
N HIS A 22 36.16 -16.93 -28.79
CA HIS A 22 35.29 -15.97 -28.09
C HIS A 22 34.38 -15.22 -29.07
N ILE A 23 34.95 -14.63 -30.12
CA ILE A 23 34.23 -13.94 -31.20
C ILE A 23 33.40 -14.93 -32.02
N GLY A 24 33.98 -16.09 -32.36
CA GLY A 24 33.37 -17.16 -33.15
C GLY A 24 32.40 -18.05 -32.38
N SER A 25 31.94 -17.64 -31.19
CA SER A 25 30.81 -18.23 -30.46
C SER A 25 29.46 -17.96 -31.18
N ASN A 26 29.44 -18.09 -32.50
CA ASN A 26 28.34 -17.86 -33.44
C ASN A 26 27.86 -16.40 -33.62
N ASP A 27 28.74 -15.40 -33.64
CA ASP A 27 28.44 -13.97 -33.94
C ASP A 27 27.37 -13.28 -33.07
N THR A 28 26.51 -14.02 -32.38
CA THR A 28 25.33 -13.52 -31.65
C THR A 28 25.69 -12.91 -30.32
N ALA A 29 26.73 -13.42 -29.63
CA ALA A 29 27.15 -12.94 -28.32
C ALA A 29 27.53 -11.43 -28.29
N HIS A 30 27.89 -10.85 -29.44
CA HIS A 30 28.21 -9.43 -29.59
C HIS A 30 27.19 -8.63 -30.40
N LEU A 31 26.13 -9.26 -30.91
CA LEU A 31 25.05 -8.51 -31.52
C LEU A 31 24.33 -7.69 -30.44
N PRO A 32 23.78 -6.53 -30.81
CA PRO A 32 22.75 -5.90 -30.00
C PRO A 32 21.68 -6.95 -29.68
N VAL A 33 21.30 -7.03 -28.41
CA VAL A 33 20.20 -7.88 -28.01
C VAL A 33 18.92 -7.43 -28.74
N SER A 34 18.09 -8.39 -29.11
CA SER A 34 16.75 -8.15 -29.63
C SER A 34 15.78 -9.16 -29.03
N ASP A 35 14.53 -9.14 -29.48
CA ASP A 35 13.51 -10.08 -29.02
C ASP A 35 13.77 -11.53 -29.47
N ASP A 36 14.59 -11.70 -30.51
CA ASP A 36 14.90 -13.01 -31.13
C ASP A 36 16.36 -13.44 -30.96
N VAL A 37 17.25 -12.52 -30.57
CA VAL A 37 18.70 -12.76 -30.55
C VAL A 37 19.29 -12.35 -29.22
N ASN A 38 19.96 -13.30 -28.56
CA ASN A 38 20.77 -13.02 -27.38
C ASN A 38 21.98 -12.16 -27.78
N GLY A 39 22.31 -11.18 -26.93
CA GLY A 39 23.54 -10.38 -27.02
C GLY A 39 24.25 -10.35 -25.68
N PHE A 40 24.61 -9.16 -25.21
CA PHE A 40 25.12 -8.96 -23.84
C PHE A 40 24.07 -9.20 -22.73
N MET A 41 22.81 -9.38 -23.10
CA MET A 41 21.73 -9.91 -22.26
C MET A 41 20.92 -10.93 -23.07
N THR A 42 20.17 -11.79 -22.41
CA THR A 42 19.30 -12.75 -23.12
C THR A 42 18.10 -12.03 -23.73
N ALA A 43 17.54 -12.59 -24.81
CA ALA A 43 16.31 -12.10 -25.42
C ALA A 43 15.10 -12.14 -24.47
N VAL A 44 15.12 -13.04 -23.47
CA VAL A 44 14.09 -13.12 -22.42
C VAL A 44 14.20 -11.92 -21.47
N GLU A 45 15.40 -11.66 -20.94
CA GLU A 45 15.64 -10.49 -20.09
C GLU A 45 15.38 -9.19 -20.85
N HIS A 46 15.73 -9.13 -22.14
CA HIS A 46 15.46 -7.97 -22.98
C HIS A 46 13.96 -7.68 -23.05
N ARG A 47 13.15 -8.69 -23.39
CA ARG A 47 11.70 -8.56 -23.41
C ARG A 47 11.14 -8.15 -22.05
N GLN A 48 11.65 -8.70 -20.95
CA GLN A 48 11.24 -8.33 -19.60
C GLN A 48 11.54 -6.87 -19.25
N VAL A 49 12.72 -6.36 -19.65
CA VAL A 49 13.07 -4.95 -19.45
C VAL A 49 12.24 -4.04 -20.36
N GLN A 50 12.05 -4.43 -21.62
CA GLN A 50 11.21 -3.67 -22.57
C GLN A 50 9.76 -3.58 -22.10
N GLN A 51 9.24 -4.55 -21.32
CA GLN A 51 7.87 -4.49 -20.79
C GLN A 51 7.61 -3.31 -19.86
N ILE A 52 8.67 -2.75 -19.25
CA ILE A 52 8.56 -1.51 -18.46
C ILE A 52 8.14 -0.34 -19.37
N PHE A 53 8.52 -0.35 -20.65
CA PHE A 53 8.38 0.77 -21.58
C PHE A 53 7.36 0.53 -22.71
N ASN A 54 7.21 -0.70 -23.17
CA ASN A 54 6.42 -1.05 -24.35
C ASN A 54 5.13 -1.84 -24.03
N GLY A 55 4.83 -2.01 -22.74
CA GLY A 55 3.61 -2.67 -22.26
C GLY A 55 3.87 -4.00 -21.55
N ARG A 56 2.99 -4.30 -20.59
CA ARG A 56 3.06 -5.49 -19.73
C ARG A 56 2.64 -6.77 -20.48
N ILE A 57 3.11 -7.93 -20.01
CA ILE A 57 2.67 -9.23 -20.55
C ILE A 57 1.18 -9.43 -20.22
N GLY A 58 0.37 -9.65 -21.25
CA GLY A 58 -1.03 -10.07 -21.07
C GLY A 58 -1.11 -11.48 -20.50
N LEU A 59 -1.89 -11.66 -19.44
CA LEU A 59 -2.22 -12.95 -18.86
C LEU A 59 -3.56 -13.44 -19.40
N ASP A 60 -3.66 -14.75 -19.63
CA ASP A 60 -4.94 -15.40 -19.91
C ASP A 60 -5.85 -15.33 -18.67
N GLU A 61 -7.17 -15.41 -18.89
CA GLU A 61 -8.13 -15.54 -17.78
C GLU A 61 -7.76 -16.73 -16.89
N GLU A 62 -8.09 -16.64 -15.59
CA GLU A 62 -7.86 -17.70 -14.61
C GLU A 62 -6.38 -18.05 -14.36
N THR A 63 -5.44 -17.20 -14.81
CA THR A 63 -4.03 -17.35 -14.45
C THR A 63 -3.83 -17.16 -12.94
N ASP A 64 -3.10 -18.07 -12.29
CA ASP A 64 -2.71 -17.95 -10.88
C ASP A 64 -1.48 -17.06 -10.70
N ILE A 65 -1.69 -15.89 -10.08
CA ILE A 65 -0.65 -14.88 -9.89
C ILE A 65 0.46 -15.31 -8.94
N LEU A 66 0.23 -16.32 -8.09
CA LEU A 66 1.25 -16.82 -7.15
C LEU A 66 2.30 -17.71 -7.85
N THR A 67 1.93 -18.27 -9.00
CA THR A 67 2.80 -19.16 -9.80
C THR A 67 3.68 -18.41 -10.79
N LEU A 68 3.39 -17.12 -11.03
CA LEU A 68 4.08 -16.31 -12.03
C LEU A 68 5.60 -16.26 -11.78
N ALA A 69 6.34 -16.26 -12.89
CA ALA A 69 7.76 -15.96 -12.91
C ALA A 69 8.00 -14.46 -12.64
N PRO A 70 9.24 -14.03 -12.36
CA PRO A 70 9.56 -12.61 -12.26
C PRO A 70 9.23 -11.85 -13.55
N GLY A 71 8.62 -10.68 -13.43
CA GLY A 71 8.21 -9.88 -14.59
C GLY A 71 7.07 -8.89 -14.29
N PHE A 72 6.61 -8.24 -15.37
CA PHE A 72 5.55 -7.25 -15.36
C PHE A 72 4.36 -7.72 -16.19
N TYR A 73 3.21 -7.90 -15.55
CA TYR A 73 2.03 -8.53 -16.14
C TYR A 73 0.78 -7.65 -16.03
N VAL A 74 -0.21 -7.91 -16.87
CA VAL A 74 -1.55 -7.33 -16.84
C VAL A 74 -2.58 -8.42 -17.18
N GLY A 75 -3.70 -8.45 -16.47
CA GLY A 75 -4.75 -9.44 -16.73
C GLY A 75 -6.04 -9.15 -15.98
N TYR A 76 -7.03 -10.02 -16.14
CA TYR A 76 -8.33 -9.96 -15.47
C TYR A 76 -8.80 -11.39 -15.18
N LYS A 77 -9.73 -11.56 -14.23
CA LYS A 77 -10.14 -12.88 -13.70
C LYS A 77 -8.96 -13.70 -13.20
N LEU A 78 -8.05 -13.07 -12.48
CA LEU A 78 -6.85 -13.71 -11.96
C LEU A 78 -7.15 -14.54 -10.69
N ILE A 79 -6.67 -15.78 -10.66
CA ILE A 79 -6.75 -16.64 -9.45
C ILE A 79 -5.82 -16.07 -8.38
N ASN A 80 -6.21 -16.21 -7.10
CA ASN A 80 -5.49 -15.68 -5.93
C ASN A 80 -5.36 -14.15 -5.88
N HIS A 81 -6.13 -13.42 -6.68
CA HIS A 81 -6.20 -11.97 -6.62
C HIS A 81 -6.71 -11.48 -5.25
N PRO A 82 -6.07 -10.48 -4.60
CA PRO A 82 -6.43 -10.00 -3.26
C PRO A 82 -7.85 -9.44 -3.14
N GLY A 83 -8.39 -8.90 -4.22
CA GLY A 83 -9.77 -8.41 -4.29
C GLY A 83 -10.82 -9.45 -4.73
N ALA A 84 -10.43 -10.71 -4.95
CA ALA A 84 -11.37 -11.78 -5.26
C ALA A 84 -12.24 -12.10 -4.02
N ILE A 85 -13.51 -12.44 -4.24
CA ILE A 85 -14.46 -12.77 -3.14
C ILE A 85 -14.04 -14.07 -2.45
N THR A 86 -13.56 -15.03 -3.23
CA THR A 86 -12.93 -16.28 -2.77
C THR A 86 -11.76 -16.61 -3.70
N SER A 87 -10.88 -17.53 -3.30
CA SER A 87 -9.82 -18.07 -4.18
C SER A 87 -10.37 -18.61 -5.51
N ASP A 88 -11.61 -19.10 -5.49
CA ASP A 88 -12.27 -19.81 -6.59
C ASP A 88 -13.20 -18.91 -7.41
N THR A 89 -13.37 -17.64 -7.00
CA THR A 89 -14.14 -16.63 -7.74
C THR A 89 -13.24 -15.45 -8.08
N PRO A 90 -12.52 -15.52 -9.22
CA PRO A 90 -11.52 -14.52 -9.58
C PRO A 90 -12.08 -13.10 -9.69
N ALA A 91 -11.25 -12.11 -9.35
CA ALA A 91 -11.61 -10.71 -9.53
C ALA A 91 -11.77 -10.38 -11.02
N THR A 92 -12.91 -9.81 -11.43
CA THR A 92 -13.26 -9.64 -12.86
C THR A 92 -12.67 -8.41 -13.53
N TRP A 93 -12.03 -7.51 -12.78
CA TRP A 93 -11.45 -6.28 -13.29
C TRP A 93 -9.99 -6.46 -13.71
N ILE A 94 -9.48 -5.48 -14.47
CA ILE A 94 -8.10 -5.45 -14.94
C ILE A 94 -7.17 -5.05 -13.79
N ALA A 95 -6.12 -5.85 -13.59
CA ALA A 95 -5.07 -5.62 -12.61
C ALA A 95 -3.68 -5.67 -13.26
N GLU A 96 -2.77 -4.85 -12.75
CA GLU A 96 -1.35 -4.95 -13.01
C GLU A 96 -0.69 -5.80 -11.92
N VAL A 97 0.20 -6.71 -12.31
CA VAL A 97 0.93 -7.58 -11.39
C VAL A 97 2.43 -7.45 -11.63
N ASN A 98 3.19 -7.15 -10.59
CA ASN A 98 4.65 -7.16 -10.61
C ASN A 98 5.14 -8.31 -9.76
N VAL A 99 6.08 -9.10 -10.30
CA VAL A 99 6.71 -10.20 -9.56
C VAL A 99 8.20 -9.96 -9.53
N THR A 100 8.73 -9.79 -8.33
CA THR A 100 10.17 -9.73 -8.06
C THR A 100 10.57 -10.99 -7.33
N SER A 101 11.58 -11.72 -7.79
CA SER A 101 12.15 -12.83 -7.04
C SER A 101 13.48 -12.47 -6.41
N ALA A 102 13.78 -13.08 -5.27
CA ALA A 102 15.11 -13.17 -4.71
C ALA A 102 15.55 -14.63 -4.65
N ASN A 103 16.78 -14.88 -4.18
CA ASN A 103 17.32 -16.23 -4.00
C ASN A 103 16.36 -17.11 -3.17
N ASP A 104 16.47 -18.43 -3.36
CA ASP A 104 15.78 -19.43 -2.52
C ASP A 104 14.24 -19.38 -2.65
N GLY A 105 13.75 -19.14 -3.87
CA GLY A 105 12.32 -19.16 -4.21
C GLY A 105 11.50 -17.98 -3.67
N ARG A 106 12.14 -17.03 -2.98
CA ARG A 106 11.47 -15.87 -2.38
C ARG A 106 10.88 -14.97 -3.45
N LYS A 107 9.66 -14.48 -3.23
CA LYS A 107 8.98 -13.55 -4.15
C LYS A 107 8.35 -12.39 -3.40
N LEU A 108 8.35 -11.23 -4.04
CA LEU A 108 7.44 -10.12 -3.76
C LEU A 108 6.50 -10.03 -4.95
N ILE A 109 5.19 -10.10 -4.67
CA ILE A 109 4.14 -9.93 -5.67
C ILE A 109 3.38 -8.67 -5.30
N GLU A 110 3.33 -7.71 -6.21
CA GLU A 110 2.56 -6.48 -6.07
C GLU A 110 1.40 -6.50 -7.07
N VAL A 111 0.23 -6.06 -6.62
CA VAL A 111 -1.00 -6.03 -7.42
C VAL A 111 -1.59 -4.63 -7.34
N ILE A 112 -1.92 -4.05 -8.50
CA ILE A 112 -2.61 -2.76 -8.60
C ILE A 112 -3.90 -2.95 -9.40
N ASP A 113 -5.03 -2.63 -8.78
CA ASP A 113 -6.32 -2.62 -9.46
C ASP A 113 -6.51 -1.34 -10.26
N ASN A 114 -6.74 -1.46 -11.56
CA ASN A 114 -7.00 -0.29 -12.39
C ASN A 114 -8.41 0.29 -12.20
N PHE A 115 -9.35 -0.51 -11.67
CA PHE A 115 -10.70 -0.05 -11.38
C PHE A 115 -10.80 0.70 -10.05
N THR A 116 -10.24 0.13 -8.98
CA THR A 116 -10.34 0.70 -7.62
C THR A 116 -9.15 1.58 -7.25
N GLY A 117 -8.02 1.44 -7.96
CA GLY A 117 -6.75 2.08 -7.61
C GLY A 117 -6.04 1.44 -6.42
N TYR A 118 -6.59 0.36 -5.86
CA TYR A 118 -6.06 -0.29 -4.68
C TYR A 118 -4.75 -1.00 -4.99
N ARG A 119 -3.88 -1.02 -3.98
CA ARG A 119 -2.57 -1.67 -4.07
C ARG A 119 -2.46 -2.72 -3.00
N TRP A 120 -1.94 -3.87 -3.38
CA TRP A 120 -1.59 -4.93 -2.46
C TRP A 120 -0.21 -5.44 -2.73
N TYR A 121 0.38 -6.03 -1.71
CA TYR A 121 1.57 -6.82 -1.87
C TYR A 121 1.46 -8.10 -1.06
N ARG A 122 2.21 -9.11 -1.49
CA ARG A 122 2.41 -10.36 -0.78
C ARG A 122 3.86 -10.77 -0.90
N THR A 123 4.43 -11.20 0.21
CA THR A 123 5.78 -11.75 0.26
C THR A 123 5.73 -13.25 0.47
N ILE A 124 6.38 -13.99 -0.43
CA ILE A 124 6.63 -15.42 -0.30
C ILE A 124 8.05 -15.58 0.23
N HIS A 125 8.19 -16.29 1.35
CA HIS A 125 9.47 -16.49 2.01
C HIS A 125 10.22 -17.71 1.43
N THR A 126 10.95 -18.43 2.26
CA THR A 126 11.93 -19.48 1.90
C THR A 126 11.27 -20.66 1.20
N GLY A 127 11.91 -21.14 0.13
CA GLY A 127 11.50 -22.31 -0.65
C GLY A 127 10.46 -22.02 -1.74
N GLY A 128 9.97 -20.79 -1.86
CA GLY A 128 8.91 -20.43 -2.83
C GLY A 128 7.57 -21.11 -2.56
N ASP A 129 7.41 -21.70 -1.37
CA ASP A 129 6.16 -22.32 -0.94
C ASP A 129 5.14 -21.22 -0.65
N ILE A 130 4.04 -21.25 -1.40
CA ILE A 130 2.94 -20.30 -1.29
C ILE A 130 2.32 -20.33 0.12
N SER A 131 2.42 -21.47 0.81
CA SER A 131 1.95 -21.67 2.18
C SER A 131 2.91 -21.11 3.24
N THR A 132 4.17 -20.85 2.90
CA THR A 132 5.20 -20.32 3.82
C THR A 132 5.40 -18.81 3.73
N GLY A 133 4.62 -18.12 2.87
CA GLY A 133 4.58 -16.66 2.86
C GLY A 133 4.25 -16.10 4.24
N THR A 134 4.99 -15.08 4.68
CA THR A 134 4.93 -14.48 6.02
C THR A 134 3.65 -13.67 6.30
N GLY A 135 2.66 -13.74 5.44
CA GLY A 135 1.36 -13.09 5.61
C GLY A 135 0.59 -13.20 4.30
N GLY A 136 -0.73 -13.27 4.37
CA GLY A 136 -1.58 -13.14 3.18
C GLY A 136 -1.37 -11.80 2.46
N TRP A 137 -2.34 -11.42 1.66
CA TRP A 137 -2.29 -10.11 1.01
C TRP A 137 -2.34 -8.97 2.03
N VAL A 138 -1.39 -8.05 1.92
CA VAL A 138 -1.41 -6.79 2.67
C VAL A 138 -1.84 -5.69 1.72
N ARG A 139 -2.84 -4.91 2.12
CA ARG A 139 -3.29 -3.74 1.37
C ARG A 139 -2.48 -2.51 1.77
N GLN A 140 -1.98 -1.78 0.78
CA GLN A 140 -1.34 -0.49 0.98
C GLN A 140 -2.37 0.62 0.71
N GLU A 141 -2.67 1.41 1.74
CA GLU A 141 -3.59 2.54 1.65
C GLU A 141 -2.82 3.84 1.37
N GLY A 142 -3.36 4.65 0.46
CA GLY A 142 -2.91 6.02 0.22
C GLY A 142 -3.83 7.04 0.89
N GLU A 143 -3.25 8.14 1.36
CA GLU A 143 -4.01 9.26 1.92
C GLU A 143 -3.94 10.49 1.02
N VAL A 144 -5.09 11.13 0.84
CA VAL A 144 -5.19 12.47 0.26
C VAL A 144 -5.66 13.40 1.37
N THR A 145 -4.86 14.42 1.69
CA THR A 145 -5.27 15.41 2.69
C THR A 145 -6.38 16.28 2.10
N LEU A 146 -7.52 16.34 2.79
CA LEU A 146 -8.71 17.11 2.39
C LEU A 146 -8.87 18.37 3.22
N TRP A 147 -8.35 18.35 4.45
CA TRP A 147 -8.32 19.50 5.34
C TRP A 147 -7.27 19.27 6.42
N SER A 148 -6.64 20.33 6.90
CA SER A 148 -5.74 20.29 8.05
C SER A 148 -5.86 21.57 8.89
N GLY A 149 -5.65 21.46 10.19
CA GLY A 149 -5.76 22.58 11.11
C GLY A 149 -5.75 22.13 12.57
N TYR A 150 -6.32 22.93 13.45
CA TYR A 150 -6.57 22.56 14.84
C TYR A 150 -7.86 23.24 15.30
N SER A 151 -8.98 22.51 15.27
CA SER A 151 -10.28 23.11 15.55
C SER A 151 -11.29 22.09 16.04
N LYS A 152 -12.23 22.53 16.88
CA LYS A 152 -13.41 21.74 17.26
C LYS A 152 -14.43 21.63 16.11
N LEU A 153 -14.21 22.36 14.99
CA LEU A 153 -15.04 22.37 13.77
C LEU A 153 -16.53 22.57 14.03
N THR A 154 -16.87 23.48 14.95
CA THR A 154 -18.27 23.82 15.29
C THR A 154 -19.00 24.52 14.13
N SER A 155 -18.25 25.08 13.18
CA SER A 155 -18.76 25.60 11.91
C SER A 155 -18.19 24.78 10.75
N ALA A 156 -18.94 24.72 9.64
CA ALA A 156 -18.51 23.98 8.47
C ALA A 156 -17.25 24.58 7.85
N VAL A 157 -16.33 23.70 7.46
CA VAL A 157 -15.13 24.02 6.70
C VAL A 157 -15.22 23.42 5.30
N THR A 158 -14.59 24.08 4.33
CA THR A 158 -14.45 23.58 2.96
C THR A 158 -13.30 22.58 2.89
N LEU A 159 -13.50 21.50 2.15
CA LEU A 159 -12.49 20.50 1.83
C LEU A 159 -11.75 20.89 0.55
N ASP A 160 -10.46 20.57 0.48
CA ASP A 160 -9.60 20.84 -0.67
C ASP A 160 -10.01 20.07 -1.93
N GLN A 161 -10.71 18.94 -1.74
CA GLN A 161 -11.27 18.12 -2.82
C GLN A 161 -12.66 17.60 -2.42
N PRO A 162 -13.57 17.41 -3.40
CA PRO A 162 -14.86 16.79 -3.15
C PRO A 162 -14.71 15.31 -2.78
N LEU A 163 -15.66 14.79 -1.99
CA LEU A 163 -15.71 13.40 -1.54
C LEU A 163 -16.29 12.45 -2.60
N VAL A 164 -17.09 12.97 -3.52
CA VAL A 164 -17.74 12.21 -4.59
C VAL A 164 -17.61 12.95 -5.92
N SER A 165 -17.62 12.21 -7.01
CA SER A 165 -17.65 12.73 -8.38
C SER A 165 -19.01 13.35 -8.72
N ASP A 166 -19.06 14.04 -9.87
CA ASP A 166 -20.30 14.58 -10.43
C ASP A 166 -21.35 13.49 -10.73
N THR A 167 -20.91 12.25 -10.91
CA THR A 167 -21.75 11.06 -11.10
C THR A 167 -22.18 10.39 -9.79
N GLY A 168 -21.77 10.95 -8.63
CA GLY A 168 -22.10 10.44 -7.30
C GLY A 168 -21.23 9.29 -6.81
N SER A 169 -20.16 8.94 -7.53
CA SER A 169 -19.22 7.88 -7.12
C SER A 169 -18.22 8.43 -6.11
N SER A 170 -17.95 7.70 -5.01
CA SER A 170 -16.97 8.13 -4.01
C SER A 170 -15.55 8.11 -4.57
N TYR A 171 -14.79 9.19 -4.36
CA TYR A 171 -13.36 9.22 -4.70
C TYR A 171 -12.50 8.44 -3.69
N TYR A 172 -13.05 8.21 -2.50
CA TYR A 172 -12.35 7.60 -1.37
C TYR A 172 -13.16 6.42 -0.83
N ILE A 173 -12.45 5.41 -0.36
CA ILE A 173 -13.04 4.19 0.18
C ILE A 173 -13.62 4.43 1.57
N LYS A 174 -12.98 5.33 2.30
CA LYS A 174 -13.29 5.76 3.67
C LYS A 174 -12.67 7.12 3.91
N ILE A 175 -13.18 7.81 4.91
CA ILE A 175 -12.61 9.05 5.41
C ILE A 175 -11.95 8.75 6.74
N ARG A 176 -10.70 9.18 6.91
CA ARG A 176 -9.95 9.08 8.15
C ARG A 176 -9.77 10.47 8.73
N VAL A 177 -10.07 10.61 10.02
CA VAL A 177 -10.05 11.88 10.73
C VAL A 177 -9.08 11.75 11.89
N TYR A 178 -8.03 12.56 11.85
CA TYR A 178 -7.07 12.68 12.94
C TYR A 178 -7.53 13.72 13.93
N TYR A 179 -7.27 13.44 15.20
CA TYR A 179 -7.72 14.28 16.29
C TYR A 179 -6.71 14.36 17.42
N THR A 180 -6.89 15.38 18.25
CA THR A 180 -6.20 15.57 19.53
C THR A 180 -7.24 15.94 20.59
N THR A 181 -7.25 15.22 21.71
CA THR A 181 -8.12 15.56 22.84
C THR A 181 -7.56 16.75 23.61
N ASP A 182 -8.39 17.42 24.42
CA ASP A 182 -7.92 18.50 25.30
C ASP A 182 -6.91 18.00 26.37
N TYR A 183 -6.74 16.67 26.51
CA TYR A 183 -5.70 16.01 27.32
C TYR A 183 -4.41 15.70 26.53
N GLY A 184 -4.31 16.13 25.27
CA GLY A 184 -3.13 15.90 24.42
C GLY A 184 -3.04 14.50 23.81
N GLN A 185 -4.04 13.64 24.00
CA GLN A 185 -4.06 12.32 23.37
C GLN A 185 -4.36 12.45 21.88
N THR A 186 -3.59 11.77 21.04
CA THR A 186 -3.77 11.83 19.58
C THR A 186 -4.23 10.48 19.03
N GLY A 187 -5.08 10.52 18.01
CA GLY A 187 -5.53 9.31 17.34
C GLY A 187 -6.17 9.60 15.99
N TYR A 188 -6.78 8.57 15.41
CA TYR A 188 -7.65 8.73 14.27
C TYR A 188 -8.90 7.87 14.42
N ALA A 189 -9.95 8.26 13.71
CA ALA A 189 -11.13 7.43 13.48
C ALA A 189 -11.43 7.34 12.00
N GLU A 190 -12.13 6.29 11.60
CA GLU A 190 -12.51 6.05 10.20
C GLU A 190 -14.03 5.98 10.07
N GLY A 191 -14.52 6.40 8.92
CA GLY A 191 -15.94 6.34 8.60
C GLY A 191 -16.18 6.53 7.12
N THR A 192 -17.40 6.93 6.80
CA THR A 192 -17.83 7.08 5.40
C THR A 192 -17.76 8.55 4.97
N ASN A 193 -18.07 8.81 3.70
CA ASN A 193 -18.29 10.16 3.19
C ASN A 193 -19.55 10.84 3.74
N LYS A 194 -20.25 10.23 4.71
CA LYS A 194 -21.39 10.84 5.42
C LYS A 194 -21.05 11.22 6.84
N ARG A 195 -20.29 10.37 7.55
CA ARG A 195 -20.05 10.49 8.98
C ARG A 195 -18.81 9.75 9.43
N VAL A 196 -18.10 10.33 10.41
CA VAL A 196 -17.01 9.70 11.16
C VAL A 196 -17.27 9.96 12.65
N ILE A 197 -17.29 8.89 13.44
CA ILE A 197 -17.49 8.97 14.89
C ILE A 197 -16.15 8.68 15.57
N ILE A 198 -15.78 9.54 16.51
CA ILE A 198 -14.60 9.41 17.34
C ILE A 198 -15.08 9.13 18.76
N ASP A 199 -14.76 7.96 19.27
CA ASP A 199 -14.96 7.59 20.67
C ASP A 199 -13.60 7.29 21.29
N CYS A 200 -13.25 8.01 22.35
CA CYS A 200 -12.01 7.75 23.09
C CYS A 200 -12.19 7.95 24.58
N THR A 201 -11.30 7.33 25.35
CA THR A 201 -11.32 7.38 26.81
C THR A 201 -10.02 7.96 27.31
N ASN A 202 -10.11 8.95 28.19
CA ASN A 202 -8.99 9.39 29.00
C ASN A 202 -9.01 8.66 30.34
N LEU A 203 -7.99 7.86 30.61
CA LEU A 203 -7.73 7.32 31.94
C LEU A 203 -6.92 8.36 32.70
N ASN A 204 -7.60 9.10 33.56
CA ASN A 204 -6.99 10.19 34.31
C ASN A 204 -5.97 9.63 35.32
N ASP A 205 -4.76 10.19 35.32
CA ASP A 205 -3.67 9.85 36.24
C ASP A 205 -3.66 10.76 37.49
N ASP A 206 -4.58 11.74 37.56
CA ASP A 206 -4.79 12.55 38.74
C ASP A 206 -5.42 11.72 39.87
N VAL A 207 -4.66 11.54 40.94
CA VAL A 207 -5.08 10.86 42.18
C VAL A 207 -6.34 11.45 42.80
N ASN A 208 -6.70 12.70 42.47
CA ASN A 208 -7.89 13.39 42.95
C ASN A 208 -9.11 13.22 42.03
N ILE A 209 -8.90 12.79 40.78
CA ILE A 209 -9.95 12.53 39.79
C ILE A 209 -9.70 11.13 39.21
N PRO A 210 -9.84 10.06 40.01
CA PRO A 210 -9.42 8.70 39.65
C PRO A 210 -10.36 8.03 38.64
N SER A 211 -11.17 8.81 37.93
CA SER A 211 -12.28 8.31 37.14
C SER A 211 -12.12 8.71 35.67
N PRO A 212 -12.50 7.82 34.74
CA PRO A 212 -12.27 8.02 33.32
C PRO A 212 -13.17 9.13 32.76
N ASP A 213 -12.66 9.83 31.76
CA ASP A 213 -13.49 10.65 30.87
C ASP A 213 -13.76 9.88 29.58
N MET A 214 -15.02 9.80 29.19
CA MET A 214 -15.42 9.37 27.86
C MET A 214 -15.59 10.59 26.96
N LEU A 215 -14.96 10.57 25.80
CA LEU A 215 -14.96 11.66 24.83
C LEU A 215 -15.60 11.14 23.55
N GLU A 216 -16.54 11.91 23.01
CA GLU A 216 -17.23 11.59 21.77
C GLU A 216 -17.22 12.81 20.85
N ALA A 217 -16.79 12.63 19.60
CA ALA A 217 -16.98 13.60 18.54
C ALA A 217 -17.59 12.95 17.30
N ASP A 218 -18.43 13.73 16.62
CA ASP A 218 -19.22 13.29 15.50
C ASP A 218 -19.07 14.27 14.36
N LEU A 219 -18.26 13.88 13.40
CA LEU A 219 -18.00 14.64 12.19
C LEU A 219 -18.99 14.18 11.11
N GLU A 220 -19.70 15.14 10.52
CA GLU A 220 -20.52 14.90 9.34
C GLU A 220 -19.99 15.66 8.12
N PHE A 221 -20.41 15.22 6.95
CA PHE A 221 -20.14 15.86 5.68
C PHE A 221 -21.47 16.33 5.05
N PRO A 222 -21.94 17.56 5.38
CA PRO A 222 -23.26 18.02 4.94
C PRO A 222 -23.39 18.13 3.42
N THR A 223 -22.26 18.34 2.75
CA THR A 223 -22.15 18.38 1.29
C THR A 223 -20.93 17.56 0.88
N THR A 224 -20.77 17.40 -0.44
CA THR A 224 -19.62 16.71 -1.02
C THR A 224 -18.28 17.42 -0.76
N SER A 225 -18.28 18.67 -0.31
CA SER A 225 -17.08 19.50 -0.18
C SER A 225 -16.97 20.21 1.17
N THR A 226 -17.76 19.80 2.17
CA THR A 226 -17.74 20.44 3.49
C THR A 226 -17.75 19.43 4.61
N ALA A 227 -17.09 19.75 5.72
CA ALA A 227 -17.13 18.96 6.95
C ALA A 227 -17.46 19.84 8.16
N ARG A 228 -18.16 19.29 9.15
CA ARG A 228 -18.36 19.95 10.46
C ARG A 228 -18.56 18.91 11.56
N VAL A 229 -18.25 19.29 12.80
CA VAL A 229 -18.55 18.47 13.97
C VAL A 229 -19.92 18.89 14.52
N VAL A 230 -20.87 17.97 14.51
CA VAL A 230 -22.25 18.21 15.02
C VAL A 230 -22.41 17.87 16.48
N ARG A 231 -21.51 17.05 17.03
CA ARG A 231 -21.49 16.71 18.45
C ARG A 231 -20.05 16.53 18.89
N ASN A 232 -19.70 17.15 20.00
CA ASN A 232 -18.39 17.05 20.62
C ASN A 232 -18.60 17.16 22.12
N LYS A 233 -18.49 16.04 22.85
CA LYS A 233 -18.85 15.94 24.26
C LYS A 233 -17.78 15.22 25.04
N ARG A 234 -17.63 15.64 26.29
CA ARG A 234 -16.94 14.92 27.36
C ARG A 234 -17.99 14.46 28.37
N THR A 235 -17.92 13.21 28.78
CA THR A 235 -18.67 12.65 29.89
C THR A 235 -17.67 12.23 30.95
N ASN A 236 -17.65 12.98 32.04
CA ASN A 236 -16.83 12.69 33.20
C ASN A 236 -17.62 11.82 34.17
N PHE A 237 -17.04 10.69 34.56
CA PHE A 237 -17.49 9.92 35.71
C PHE A 237 -16.66 10.40 36.89
N TYR A 238 -17.26 10.70 38.04
CA TYR A 238 -16.48 11.03 39.24
C TYR A 238 -17.20 10.64 40.51
N ARG A 239 -16.43 10.50 41.57
CA ARG A 239 -16.92 10.35 42.94
C ARG A 239 -16.40 11.52 43.77
N SER A 240 -17.28 12.20 44.49
CA SER A 240 -16.82 13.18 45.48
C SER A 240 -16.14 12.44 46.62
N HIS A 241 -15.03 12.96 47.15
CA HIS A 241 -14.38 12.41 48.35
C HIS A 241 -15.32 12.30 49.57
N THR A 242 -16.44 13.05 49.56
CA THR A 242 -17.39 13.13 50.66
C THR A 242 -18.67 12.31 50.45
N ASP A 243 -18.86 11.66 49.29
CA ASP A 243 -20.08 10.90 48.99
C ASP A 243 -19.76 9.49 48.44
N THR A 244 -20.61 8.52 48.76
CA THR A 244 -20.58 7.17 48.18
C THR A 244 -21.29 7.08 46.83
N ILE A 245 -21.91 8.16 46.37
CA ILE A 245 -22.63 8.22 45.09
C ILE A 245 -21.68 8.48 43.91
N ALA A 246 -21.87 7.77 42.81
CA ALA A 246 -21.21 8.03 41.53
C ALA A 246 -21.96 9.13 40.77
N HIS A 247 -21.24 10.12 40.26
CA HIS A 247 -21.79 11.24 39.49
C HIS A 247 -21.36 11.14 38.01
N ILE A 248 -22.20 11.69 37.14
CA ILE A 248 -21.95 11.83 35.71
C ILE A 248 -22.16 13.29 35.32
N LYS A 249 -21.19 13.90 34.65
CA LYS A 249 -21.30 15.26 34.10
C LYS A 249 -20.93 15.27 32.62
N ALA A 250 -21.82 15.81 31.79
CA ALA A 250 -21.58 16.01 30.37
C ALA A 250 -21.17 17.48 30.10
N GLU A 251 -20.12 17.67 29.32
CA GLU A 251 -19.55 18.96 28.96
C GLU A 251 -19.28 19.01 27.45
N SER A 252 -19.24 20.21 26.86
CA SER A 252 -19.05 20.39 25.42
C SER A 252 -17.58 20.57 25.05
N GLY A 253 -17.20 19.98 23.91
CA GLY A 253 -15.98 20.33 23.18
C GLY A 253 -14.71 19.85 23.87
N ALA A 254 -14.28 18.62 23.59
CA ALA A 254 -13.07 18.04 24.17
C ALA A 254 -12.13 17.39 23.13
N ILE A 255 -12.54 17.37 21.86
CA ILE A 255 -11.76 16.81 20.75
C ILE A 255 -11.55 17.90 19.70
N ASN A 256 -10.29 18.13 19.33
CA ASN A 256 -9.88 19.00 18.23
C ASN A 256 -9.54 18.12 17.02
N ILE A 257 -10.13 18.44 15.87
CA ILE A 257 -9.80 17.80 14.60
C ILE A 257 -8.53 18.44 14.06
N THR A 258 -7.55 17.61 13.71
CA THR A 258 -6.24 18.07 13.23
C THR A 258 -6.04 17.86 11.74
N LYS A 259 -6.65 16.81 11.20
CA LYS A 259 -6.55 16.46 9.78
C LYS A 259 -7.75 15.62 9.34
N ILE A 260 -8.27 15.89 8.14
CA ILE A 260 -9.24 15.03 7.46
C ILE A 260 -8.58 14.53 6.19
N VAL A 261 -8.60 13.22 5.97
CA VAL A 261 -8.01 12.60 4.77
C VAL A 261 -9.00 11.66 4.11
N GLY A 262 -9.00 11.67 2.78
CA GLY A 262 -9.61 10.63 1.96
C GLY A 262 -8.64 9.48 1.79
N VAL A 263 -9.08 8.26 2.08
CA VAL A 263 -8.25 7.05 1.93
C VAL A 263 -8.60 6.35 0.63
N LYS A 264 -7.58 5.90 -0.11
CA LYS A 264 -7.69 5.11 -1.35
C LYS A 264 -6.89 3.81 -1.25
#